data_AF-A0A7J7X5J2-F1
#
_entry.id   AF-A0A7J7X5J2-F1
#
_cell.length_a   1.000
_cell.length_b   1.000
_cell.length_c   1.000
_cell.angle_alpha   90.00
_cell.angle_beta   90.00
_cell.angle_gamma   90.00
#
_symmetry.space_group_name_H-M   'P 1'
#
loop_
_entity.id
_entity.type
_entity.pdbx_description
1 polymer ?
#
loop_
_entity_poly.entity_id
_entity_poly.type
_entity_poly.pdbx_seq_one_letter_code
_entity_poly.pdbx_strand_id
1 'polypeptide(L)'
;MVNPGSSSQPPPVTAGSLSWKRCAGCGGKIADRFLLYAMDSYWHSRCLKCSGMILCRNDYIRLFGNSGACSACGQSIPASELVMRAQGNVYHLKCFTCSTCRNRLVPGDRFHYINGSLFCEHDRPTALINGHLNSLQSNPLLPDQKVC
;
A
#
# COMPACT_ATOMS: atom_id res chain seq x y z
N MET A 1 -27.29 -13.69 13.54
CA MET A 1 -26.56 -14.92 13.88
C MET A 1 -25.28 -14.95 13.05
N VAL A 2 -24.16 -14.45 13.61
CA VAL A 2 -22.83 -14.60 13.01
C VAL A 2 -21.93 -15.19 14.10
N ASN A 3 -21.39 -16.37 13.82
CA ASN A 3 -20.57 -17.17 14.73
C ASN A 3 -19.24 -16.45 15.03
N PRO A 4 -18.80 -16.38 16.28
CA PRO A 4 -17.48 -15.87 16.62
C PRO A 4 -16.43 -17.00 16.55
N GLY A 5 -15.28 -16.69 15.94
CA GLY A 5 -13.95 -17.24 16.25
C GLY A 5 -13.76 -18.76 16.29
N SER A 6 -13.30 -19.35 15.18
CA SER A 6 -12.64 -20.66 15.19
C SER A 6 -11.20 -20.51 15.72
N SER A 7 -11.03 -20.67 17.02
CA SER A 7 -9.73 -20.82 17.68
C SER A 7 -9.11 -22.15 17.24
N SER A 8 -8.09 -22.12 16.39
CA SER A 8 -7.31 -23.32 16.03
C SER A 8 -6.34 -23.65 17.17
N GLN A 9 -6.82 -24.35 18.21
CA GLN A 9 -5.92 -24.98 19.18
C GLN A 9 -5.32 -26.28 18.57
N PRO A 10 -4.01 -26.53 18.71
CA PRO A 10 -3.44 -27.84 18.38
C PRO A 10 -3.90 -28.90 19.39
N PRO A 11 -4.08 -30.17 18.95
CA PRO A 11 -4.56 -31.25 19.83
C PRO A 11 -3.51 -31.62 20.91
N PRO A 12 -3.96 -32.16 22.06
CA PRO A 12 -3.07 -32.58 23.14
C PRO A 12 -2.22 -33.78 22.74
N VAL A 13 -0.95 -33.77 23.15
CA VAL A 13 0.04 -34.82 22.83
C VAL A 13 -0.07 -35.99 23.81
N THR A 14 -0.60 -37.14 23.34
CA THR A 14 -0.52 -38.43 24.06
C THR A 14 0.76 -39.17 23.65
N ALA A 15 1.50 -39.63 24.65
CA ALA A 15 2.74 -40.40 24.48
C ALA A 15 2.41 -41.84 24.06
N GLY A 16 2.62 -42.15 22.78
CA GLY A 16 2.51 -43.51 22.24
C GLY A 16 2.54 -43.48 20.71
N SER A 17 3.67 -43.86 20.10
CA SER A 17 3.92 -43.81 18.65
C SER A 17 3.74 -42.41 18.03
N LEU A 18 4.74 -41.53 18.19
CA LEU A 18 4.80 -40.28 17.46
C LEU A 18 4.92 -40.58 15.95
N SER A 19 3.79 -40.56 15.24
CA SER A 19 3.79 -40.48 13.79
C SER A 19 4.49 -39.18 13.40
N TRP A 20 5.77 -39.28 13.04
CA TRP A 20 6.54 -38.12 12.62
C TRP A 20 5.81 -37.39 11.49
N LYS A 21 5.61 -36.08 11.67
CA LYS A 21 5.04 -35.25 10.62
C LYS A 21 6.02 -35.19 9.45
N ARG A 22 5.49 -35.25 8.23
CA ARG A 22 6.27 -35.13 6.99
C ARG A 22 6.21 -33.71 6.48
N CYS A 23 7.36 -33.20 6.04
CA CYS A 23 7.45 -31.88 5.43
C CYS A 23 6.89 -31.90 4.01
N ALA A 24 5.94 -31.03 3.69
CA ALA A 24 5.39 -30.91 2.34
C ALA A 24 6.41 -30.40 1.30
N GLY A 25 7.42 -29.64 1.72
CA GLY A 25 8.45 -29.10 0.82
C GLY A 25 9.54 -30.09 0.43
N CYS A 26 9.98 -30.98 1.34
CA CYS A 26 11.08 -31.93 1.07
C CYS A 26 10.70 -33.40 1.20
N GLY A 27 9.49 -33.74 1.65
CA GLY A 27 9.01 -35.11 1.91
C GLY A 27 9.62 -35.79 3.14
N GLY A 28 10.67 -35.21 3.73
CA GLY A 28 11.39 -35.74 4.89
C GLY A 28 10.61 -35.67 6.20
N LYS A 29 11.02 -36.46 7.19
CA LYS A 29 10.49 -36.39 8.56
C LYS A 29 10.95 -35.09 9.23
N ILE A 30 10.06 -34.46 9.99
CA ILE A 30 10.39 -33.27 10.78
C ILE A 30 10.83 -33.75 12.17
N ALA A 31 12.15 -33.73 12.41
CA ALA A 31 12.76 -34.00 13.71
C ALA A 31 13.16 -32.72 14.47
N ASP A 32 12.99 -31.56 13.84
CA ASP A 32 13.29 -30.26 14.41
C ASP A 32 12.40 -30.00 15.63
N ARG A 33 12.94 -29.29 16.64
CA ARG A 33 12.18 -28.89 17.84
C ARG A 33 10.97 -28.01 17.50
N PHE A 34 11.10 -27.19 16.45
CA PHE A 34 10.07 -26.29 15.98
C PHE A 34 9.71 -26.62 14.53
N LEU A 35 8.42 -26.55 14.23
CA LEU A 35 7.87 -26.80 12.91
C LEU A 35 6.85 -25.71 12.56
N LEU A 36 6.56 -25.56 11.27
CA LEU A 36 5.52 -24.66 10.79
C LEU A 36 4.32 -25.47 10.31
N TYR A 37 3.12 -24.95 10.54
CA TYR A 37 1.88 -25.48 9.98
C TYR A 37 1.24 -24.40 9.10
N ALA A 38 1.09 -24.68 7.81
CA ALA A 38 0.56 -23.76 6.82
C ALA A 38 -0.01 -24.55 5.62
N MET A 39 -1.09 -24.04 5.01
CA MET A 39 -1.78 -24.69 3.88
C MET A 39 -2.10 -26.17 4.17
N ASP A 40 -2.66 -26.41 5.36
CA ASP A 40 -3.03 -27.73 5.87
C ASP A 40 -1.90 -28.78 5.86
N SER A 41 -0.65 -28.32 5.94
CA SER A 41 0.55 -29.15 5.84
C SER A 41 1.62 -28.72 6.84
N TYR A 42 2.52 -29.65 7.18
CA TYR A 42 3.66 -29.38 8.06
C TYR A 42 4.92 -29.08 7.24
N TRP A 43 5.78 -28.19 7.76
CA TRP A 43 6.98 -27.73 7.07
C TRP A 43 8.15 -27.57 8.04
N HIS A 44 9.36 -27.90 7.58
CA HIS A 44 10.56 -27.33 8.20
C HIS A 44 10.56 -25.82 7.97
N SER A 45 11.11 -25.06 8.93
CA SER A 45 11.24 -23.60 8.78
C SER A 45 11.98 -23.22 7.49
N ARG A 46 13.03 -23.98 7.14
CA ARG A 46 13.79 -23.77 5.89
C ARG A 46 13.07 -24.22 4.61
N CYS A 47 11.98 -24.98 4.69
CA CYS A 47 11.31 -25.55 3.52
C CYS A 47 10.10 -24.72 3.06
N LEU A 48 9.51 -23.91 3.95
CA LEU A 48 8.45 -22.98 3.57
C LEU A 48 9.08 -21.67 3.08
N LYS A 49 9.25 -21.54 1.76
CA LYS A 49 9.87 -20.37 1.12
C LYS A 49 8.92 -19.71 0.13
N CYS A 50 9.15 -18.42 -0.13
CA CYS A 50 8.50 -17.72 -1.25
C CYS A 50 9.03 -18.30 -2.57
N SER A 51 8.24 -19.14 -3.24
CA SER A 51 8.60 -19.75 -4.53
C SER A 51 7.37 -20.33 -5.22
N GLY A 52 7.29 -20.14 -6.54
CA GLY A 52 6.16 -20.60 -7.33
C GLY A 52 4.85 -19.99 -6.83
N MET A 53 3.95 -20.83 -6.30
CA MET A 53 2.63 -20.43 -5.83
C MET A 53 2.59 -19.99 -4.37
N ILE A 54 3.63 -20.24 -3.58
CA ILE A 54 3.73 -19.77 -2.19
C ILE A 54 4.37 -18.39 -2.24
N LEU A 55 3.59 -17.35 -1.98
CA LEU A 55 4.04 -15.97 -2.08
C LEU A 55 4.17 -15.31 -0.71
N CYS A 56 5.23 -14.52 -0.55
CA CYS A 56 5.36 -13.62 0.59
C CYS A 56 4.42 -12.41 0.41
N ARG A 57 4.17 -11.67 1.50
CA ARG A 57 3.31 -10.47 1.47
C ARG A 57 3.71 -9.48 0.37
N ASN A 58 5.01 -9.25 0.20
CA ASN A 58 5.51 -8.28 -0.77
C ASN A 58 5.25 -8.73 -2.21
N ASP A 59 5.52 -10.00 -2.53
CA ASP A 59 5.26 -10.54 -3.86
C ASP A 59 3.76 -10.63 -4.15
N TYR A 60 2.95 -10.98 -3.16
CA TYR A 60 1.50 -10.97 -3.29
C TYR A 60 0.98 -9.57 -3.63
N ILE A 61 1.41 -8.54 -2.89
CA ILE A 61 1.02 -7.15 -3.18
C ILE A 61 1.56 -6.71 -4.54
N ARG A 62 2.79 -7.05 -4.89
CA ARG A 62 3.40 -6.68 -6.17
C ARG A 62 2.67 -7.29 -7.37
N LEU A 63 2.21 -8.54 -7.26
CA LEU A 63 1.56 -9.28 -8.35
C LEU A 63 0.05 -9.07 -8.41
N PHE A 64 -0.61 -8.97 -7.25
CA PHE A 64 -2.08 -8.98 -7.13
C PHE A 64 -2.65 -7.76 -6.38
N GLY A 65 -1.80 -6.87 -5.88
CA GLY A 65 -2.26 -5.62 -5.27
C GLY A 65 -2.79 -4.64 -6.32
N ASN A 66 -3.69 -3.77 -5.90
CA ASN A 66 -4.25 -2.74 -6.76
C ASN A 66 -3.18 -1.72 -7.18
N SER A 67 -2.74 -1.79 -8.43
CA SER A 67 -1.91 -0.76 -9.05
C SER A 67 -2.76 0.47 -9.44
N GLY A 68 -2.17 1.66 -9.38
CA GLY A 68 -2.77 2.90 -9.87
C GLY A 68 -2.07 3.44 -11.11
N ALA A 69 -2.50 4.60 -11.60
CA ALA A 69 -1.77 5.36 -12.63
C ALA A 69 -1.50 6.77 -12.10
N CYS A 70 -0.29 7.27 -12.30
CA CYS A 70 0.11 8.59 -11.82
C CYS A 70 -0.56 9.69 -12.65
N SER A 71 -1.33 10.58 -12.00
CA SER A 71 -2.06 11.65 -12.69
C SER A 71 -1.17 12.74 -13.33
N ALA A 72 0.14 12.76 -13.04
CA ALA A 72 1.09 13.70 -13.63
C ALA A 72 1.89 13.14 -14.82
N CYS A 73 2.24 11.85 -14.82
CA CYS A 73 3.06 11.24 -15.89
C CYS A 73 2.35 10.12 -16.66
N GLY A 74 1.14 9.74 -16.24
CA GLY A 74 0.34 8.68 -16.85
C GLY A 74 0.86 7.26 -16.62
N GLN A 75 2.07 7.08 -16.07
CA GLN A 75 2.67 5.77 -15.88
C GLN A 75 2.03 5.01 -14.73
N SER A 76 2.04 3.68 -14.82
CA SER A 76 1.55 2.77 -13.78
C SER A 76 2.36 2.93 -12.50
N ILE A 77 1.65 2.99 -11.37
CA ILE A 77 2.21 2.94 -10.03
C ILE A 77 2.04 1.50 -9.51
N PRO A 78 3.14 0.77 -9.24
CA PRO A 78 3.09 -0.53 -8.58
C PRO A 78 2.37 -0.45 -7.23
N ALA A 79 1.59 -1.47 -6.86
CA ALA A 79 0.85 -1.49 -5.60
C ALA A 79 1.74 -1.43 -4.33
N SER A 80 3.03 -1.77 -4.48
CA SER A 80 4.02 -1.67 -3.41
C SER A 80 4.70 -0.30 -3.32
N GLU A 81 4.49 0.60 -4.29
CA GLU A 81 5.13 1.92 -4.32
C GLU A 81 4.35 2.93 -3.47
N LEU A 82 5.08 3.76 -2.71
CA LEU A 82 4.48 4.87 -1.98
C LEU A 82 4.00 5.95 -2.93
N VAL A 83 2.88 6.59 -2.59
CA VAL A 83 2.23 7.60 -3.44
C VAL A 83 1.85 8.83 -2.65
N MET A 84 1.83 9.97 -3.35
CA MET A 84 1.19 11.19 -2.88
C MET A 84 -0.27 11.20 -3.35
N ARG A 85 -1.17 11.78 -2.56
CA ARG A 85 -2.60 11.87 -2.89
C ARG A 85 -3.08 13.32 -2.79
N ALA A 86 -3.83 13.77 -3.80
CA ALA A 86 -4.50 15.07 -3.78
C ALA A 86 -5.80 15.01 -4.58
N GLN A 87 -6.92 15.40 -3.95
CA GLN A 87 -8.25 15.47 -4.59
C GLN A 87 -8.63 14.20 -5.38
N GLY A 88 -8.40 13.02 -4.79
CA GLY A 88 -8.70 11.72 -5.40
C GLY A 88 -7.66 11.20 -6.40
N ASN A 89 -6.70 12.04 -6.80
CA ASN A 89 -5.61 11.65 -7.70
C ASN A 89 -4.41 11.09 -6.94
N VAL A 90 -3.65 10.22 -7.61
CA VAL A 90 -2.43 9.58 -7.09
C VAL A 90 -1.22 10.00 -7.92
N TYR A 91 -0.09 10.18 -7.26
CA TYR A 91 1.15 10.64 -7.89
C TYR A 91 2.34 9.86 -7.35
N HIS A 92 3.32 9.58 -8.20
CA HIS A 92 4.66 9.22 -7.70
C HIS A 92 5.20 10.35 -6.82
N LEU A 93 5.99 10.03 -5.80
CA LEU A 93 6.66 11.05 -4.97
C LEU A 93 7.43 12.06 -5.83
N LYS A 94 8.14 11.60 -6.86
CA LYS A 94 8.90 12.46 -7.78
C LYS A 94 8.04 13.31 -8.71
N CYS A 95 6.77 12.95 -8.92
CA CYS A 95 5.84 13.65 -9.80
C CYS A 95 4.95 14.63 -9.04
N PHE A 96 4.97 14.62 -7.71
CA PHE A 96 4.22 15.55 -6.87
C PHE A 96 5.00 16.86 -6.74
N THR A 97 5.02 17.64 -7.81
CA THR A 97 5.83 18.86 -7.95
C THR A 97 4.98 20.07 -8.28
N CYS A 98 5.42 21.25 -7.86
CA CYS A 98 4.81 22.52 -8.27
C CYS A 98 4.87 22.67 -9.80
N SER A 99 3.77 23.12 -10.40
CA SER A 99 3.63 23.32 -11.85
C SER A 99 4.42 24.53 -12.35
N THR A 100 4.77 25.46 -11.46
CA THR A 100 5.55 26.68 -11.73
C THR A 100 7.04 26.45 -11.50
N CYS A 101 7.49 26.37 -10.23
CA CYS A 101 8.92 26.22 -9.91
C CYS A 101 9.48 24.79 -10.04
N ARG A 102 8.65 23.77 -10.28
CA ARG A 102 9.04 22.35 -10.37
C ARG A 102 9.61 21.75 -9.08
N ASN A 103 9.62 22.47 -7.96
CA ASN A 103 10.02 21.93 -6.68
C ASN A 103 9.07 20.79 -6.24
N ARG A 104 9.65 19.73 -5.66
CA ARG A 104 8.90 18.60 -5.11
C ARG A 104 8.24 19.00 -3.81
N LEU A 105 6.94 18.75 -3.71
CA LEU A 105 6.16 18.94 -2.50
C LEU A 105 6.27 17.66 -1.65
N VAL A 106 6.58 17.82 -0.37
CA VAL A 106 6.77 16.71 0.58
C VAL A 106 5.77 16.80 1.74
N PRO A 107 5.56 15.72 2.51
CA PRO A 107 4.72 15.76 3.70
C PRO A 107 5.10 16.92 4.63
N GLY A 108 4.10 17.71 5.02
CA GLY A 108 4.28 18.94 5.80
C GLY A 108 4.25 20.25 5.00
N ASP A 109 4.49 20.21 3.68
CA ASP A 109 4.40 21.41 2.84
C ASP A 109 2.97 21.92 2.74
N ARG A 110 2.83 23.24 2.56
CA ARG A 110 1.57 23.87 2.15
C ARG A 110 1.55 24.00 0.63
N PHE A 111 0.41 23.67 0.03
CA PHE A 111 0.24 23.71 -1.41
C PHE A 111 -1.20 24.04 -1.83
N HIS A 112 -1.36 24.37 -3.11
CA HIS A 112 -2.65 24.60 -3.74
C HIS A 112 -2.87 23.60 -4.88
N TYR A 113 -4.12 23.17 -5.05
CA TYR A 113 -4.54 22.27 -6.11
C TYR A 113 -5.63 22.93 -6.96
N ILE A 114 -5.34 23.21 -8.22
CA ILE A 114 -6.25 23.95 -9.12
C ILE A 114 -6.28 23.25 -10.48
N ASN A 115 -7.46 22.78 -10.91
CA ASN A 115 -7.66 22.13 -12.21
C ASN A 115 -6.66 21.00 -12.52
N GLY A 116 -6.33 20.15 -11.53
CA GLY A 116 -5.35 19.08 -11.73
C GLY A 116 -3.89 19.48 -11.53
N SER A 117 -3.61 20.78 -11.39
CA SER A 117 -2.25 21.31 -11.24
C SER A 117 -1.93 21.62 -9.78
N LEU A 118 -0.72 21.24 -9.37
CA LEU A 118 -0.18 21.47 -8.03
C LEU A 118 0.65 22.74 -8.01
N PHE A 119 0.53 23.56 -6.97
CA PHE A 119 1.33 24.78 -6.78
C PHE A 119 1.85 24.82 -5.35
N CYS A 120 3.12 25.18 -5.15
CA CYS A 120 3.62 25.41 -3.79
C CYS A 120 2.98 26.70 -3.23
N GLU A 121 3.11 26.91 -1.92
CA GLU A 121 2.63 28.12 -1.25
C GLU A 121 3.10 29.43 -1.92
N HIS A 122 4.33 29.46 -2.43
CA HIS A 122 4.94 30.65 -3.01
C HIS A 122 4.47 30.93 -4.45
N ASP A 123 3.98 29.92 -5.16
CA ASP A 123 3.60 30.00 -6.58
C ASP A 123 2.09 29.92 -6.79
N ARG A 124 1.29 30.33 -5.78
CA ARG A 124 -0.17 30.35 -5.91
C ARG A 124 -0.58 31.19 -7.12
N PRO A 125 -1.24 30.60 -8.14
CA PRO A 125 -1.58 31.33 -9.35
C PRO A 125 -2.81 32.20 -9.11
N THR A 126 -2.61 33.43 -8.65
CA THR A 126 -3.68 34.42 -8.43
C THR A 126 -4.45 34.74 -9.72
N ALA A 127 -3.78 34.67 -10.88
CA ALA A 127 -4.38 34.97 -12.18
C ALA A 127 -5.39 33.90 -12.68
N LEU A 128 -5.23 32.63 -12.31
CA LEU A 128 -6.13 31.55 -12.78
C LEU A 128 -7.47 31.52 -12.05
N ILE A 129 -7.58 32.19 -10.90
CA ILE A 129 -8.82 32.27 -10.12
C ILE A 129 -9.74 33.37 -10.66
N ASN A 130 -9.16 34.42 -11.26
CA ASN A 130 -9.91 35.60 -11.70
C ASN A 130 -10.53 35.49 -13.11
N GLY A 131 -10.27 34.40 -13.84
CA GLY A 131 -10.80 34.20 -15.19
C GLY A 131 -12.28 33.81 -15.28
N HIS A 132 -12.97 33.59 -14.15
CA HIS A 132 -14.35 33.07 -14.15
C HIS A 132 -15.32 33.81 -13.22
N LEU A 133 -15.07 35.07 -12.86
CA LEU A 133 -15.98 35.80 -11.96
C LEU A 133 -16.19 37.28 -12.33
N ASN A 134 -16.73 37.50 -13.54
CA ASN A 134 -17.75 38.54 -13.73
C ASN A 134 -19.10 37.99 -13.27
N SER A 135 -19.29 37.80 -11.96
CA SER A 135 -20.58 37.84 -11.26
C SER A 135 -20.39 37.37 -9.82
N LEU A 136 -20.35 38.35 -8.91
CA LEU A 136 -20.90 38.32 -7.55
C LEU A 136 -21.07 36.93 -6.92
N GLN A 137 -20.19 36.54 -5.99
CA GLN A 137 -20.55 36.45 -4.57
C GLN A 137 -19.37 36.00 -3.72
N SER A 138 -19.18 36.74 -2.64
CA SER A 138 -18.40 36.43 -1.45
C SER A 138 -18.56 34.97 -1.00
N ASN A 139 -17.45 34.23 -0.84
CA ASN A 139 -17.35 33.17 0.16
C ASN A 139 -15.88 32.83 0.51
N PRO A 140 -15.62 32.35 1.73
CA PRO A 140 -14.35 32.52 2.41
C PRO A 140 -13.30 31.47 2.02
N LEU A 141 -12.04 31.90 2.09
CA LEU A 141 -10.82 31.10 1.98
C LEU A 141 -10.87 29.92 2.96
N LEU A 142 -10.91 28.69 2.43
CA LEU A 142 -10.73 27.45 3.21
C LEU A 142 -9.23 27.21 3.50
N PRO A 143 -8.92 26.59 4.66
CA PRO A 143 -7.59 26.61 5.26
C PRO A 143 -6.61 25.65 4.59
N ASP A 144 -5.33 25.99 4.75
CA ASP A 144 -4.13 25.32 4.23
C ASP A 144 -4.21 23.80 4.15
N GLN A 145 -4.05 23.28 2.92
CA GLN A 145 -3.92 21.85 2.68
C GLN A 145 -2.49 21.43 3.02
N LYS A 146 -2.36 20.71 4.14
CA LYS A 146 -1.10 20.09 4.58
C LYS A 146 -0.94 18.76 3.85
N VAL A 147 0.22 18.56 3.23
CA VAL A 147 0.58 17.27 2.61
C VAL A 147 0.72 16.22 3.72
N CYS A 148 -0.07 15.14 3.65
CA CYS A 148 0.00 14.00 4.57
C CYS A 148 0.92 12.88 4.05
#